data_AF-A0A0C9R2J4-F1
#
_entry.id   AF-A0A0C9R2J4-F1
#
_cell.length_a   1.000
_cell.length_b   1.000
_cell.length_c   1.000
_cell.angle_alpha   90.00
_cell.angle_beta   90.00
_cell.angle_gamma   90.00
#
_symmetry.space_group_name_H-M   'P 1'
#
loop_
_entity.id
_entity.type
_entity.pdbx_description
1 polymer ?
#
loop_
_entity_poly.entity_id
_entity_poly.type
_entity_poly.pdbx_seq_one_letter_code
_entity_poly.pdbx_strand_id
1 'polypeptide(L)'
;MTSNLRRQWPIRDTIVASFPLLTSTLTHVKLILFIRQRGPYERLLRITNATLWMESFTDHGKIVLKNCEQQAKLFLFIFVILGHASGAGWIFEPLILNMKANSSAPDDRHLPTEVIVGVPLFESPNYEIIFAIDVSLKSSSEDSRRFTQ
;
A
#
# COMPACT_ATOMS: atom_id res chain seq x y z
N MET A 1 28.07 -35.04 4.56
CA MET A 1 26.79 -35.54 5.10
C MET A 1 26.01 -34.34 5.65
N THR A 2 25.54 -33.46 4.76
CA THR A 2 24.92 -32.15 5.10
C THR A 2 23.86 -31.73 4.07
N SER A 3 23.20 -32.70 3.41
CA SER A 3 22.22 -32.43 2.35
C SER A 3 20.76 -32.40 2.83
N ASN A 4 20.51 -32.43 4.14
CA ASN A 4 19.15 -32.61 4.71
C ASN A 4 18.63 -31.40 5.52
N LEU A 5 18.99 -30.16 5.14
CA LEU A 5 18.43 -28.94 5.76
C LEU A 5 17.72 -27.99 4.77
N ARG A 6 17.46 -28.42 3.53
CA ARG A 6 16.68 -27.65 2.53
C ARG A 6 15.20 -28.07 2.45
N ARG A 7 14.70 -28.91 3.36
CA ARG A 7 13.37 -29.53 3.27
C ARG A 7 12.48 -29.24 4.48
N GLN A 8 12.47 -27.99 4.91
CA GLN A 8 11.63 -27.52 6.02
C GLN A 8 11.45 -26.01 5.82
N TRP A 9 10.44 -25.47 5.12
CA TRP A 9 9.00 -25.56 5.36
C TRP A 9 8.15 -24.99 4.19
N PRO A 10 7.44 -25.80 3.36
CA PRO A 10 6.56 -25.26 2.32
C PRO A 10 5.37 -24.45 2.88
N ILE A 11 4.96 -24.75 4.13
CA ILE A 11 3.82 -24.11 4.79
C ILE A 11 4.14 -22.66 5.17
N ARG A 12 5.37 -22.37 5.61
CA ARG A 12 5.76 -21.03 6.06
C ARG A 12 5.78 -20.06 4.88
N ASP A 13 6.37 -20.49 3.78
CA ASP A 13 6.47 -19.71 2.54
C ASP A 13 5.07 -19.48 1.93
N THR A 14 4.21 -20.51 1.97
CA THR A 14 2.81 -20.38 1.53
C THR A 14 2.03 -19.37 2.39
N ILE A 15 2.22 -19.40 3.72
CA ILE A 15 1.57 -18.44 4.63
C ILE A 15 2.06 -17.02 4.35
N VAL A 16 3.37 -16.83 4.22
CA VAL A 16 4.00 -15.53 3.95
C VAL A 16 3.53 -14.95 2.62
N ALA A 17 3.40 -15.77 1.57
CA ALA A 17 2.89 -15.33 0.27
C ALA A 17 1.36 -15.09 0.25
N SER A 18 0.60 -15.88 1.02
CA SER A 18 -0.87 -15.76 1.06
C SER A 18 -1.35 -14.46 1.70
N PHE A 19 -0.64 -13.97 2.73
CA PHE A 19 -1.04 -12.78 3.47
C PHE A 19 -1.10 -11.49 2.62
N PRO A 20 -0.08 -11.11 1.83
CA PRO A 20 -0.14 -9.94 0.95
C PRO A 20 -1.17 -10.11 -0.18
N LEU A 21 -1.40 -11.34 -0.65
CA LEU A 21 -2.44 -11.63 -1.64
C LEU A 21 -3.85 -11.41 -1.06
N LEU A 22 -4.10 -11.88 0.17
CA LEU A 22 -5.37 -11.66 0.86
C LEU A 22 -5.62 -10.18 1.18
N THR A 23 -4.60 -9.46 1.67
CA THR A 23 -4.75 -8.03 1.95
C THR A 23 -4.94 -7.21 0.67
N SER A 24 -4.20 -7.53 -0.39
CA SER A 24 -4.39 -6.93 -1.72
C SER A 24 -5.80 -7.19 -2.24
N THR A 25 -6.27 -8.43 -2.26
CA THR A 25 -7.62 -8.76 -2.75
C THR A 25 -8.72 -8.08 -1.94
N LEU A 26 -8.61 -8.03 -0.61
CA LEU A 26 -9.57 -7.31 0.24
C LEU A 26 -9.62 -5.81 -0.09
N THR A 27 -8.48 -5.21 -0.42
CA THR A 27 -8.39 -3.78 -0.77
C THR A 27 -9.07 -3.51 -2.11
N HIS A 28 -8.85 -4.38 -3.10
CA HIS A 28 -9.52 -4.31 -4.40
C HIS A 28 -11.03 -4.52 -4.29
N VAL A 29 -11.48 -5.48 -3.47
CA VAL A 29 -12.91 -5.71 -3.22
C VAL A 29 -13.56 -4.47 -2.61
N LYS A 30 -12.94 -3.85 -1.60
CA LYS A 30 -13.44 -2.59 -1.02
C LYS A 30 -13.54 -1.48 -2.06
N LEU A 31 -12.55 -1.35 -2.93
CA LEU A 31 -12.55 -0.36 -4.01
C LEU A 31 -13.67 -0.61 -5.03
N ILE A 32 -13.84 -1.86 -5.48
CA ILE A 32 -14.90 -2.24 -6.41
C ILE A 32 -16.28 -2.00 -5.80
N LEU A 33 -16.47 -2.39 -4.54
CA LEU A 33 -17.72 -2.13 -3.82
C LEU A 33 -18.00 -0.64 -3.71
N PHE A 34 -16.98 0.17 -3.39
CA PHE A 34 -17.10 1.63 -3.32
C PHE A 34 -17.50 2.24 -4.68
N ILE A 35 -16.84 1.84 -5.77
CA ILE A 35 -17.16 2.30 -7.13
C ILE A 35 -18.59 1.90 -7.50
N ARG A 36 -18.99 0.64 -7.23
CA ARG A 36 -20.33 0.13 -7.53
C ARG A 36 -21.42 0.84 -6.71
N GLN A 37 -21.13 1.17 -5.46
CA GLN A 37 -22.04 1.84 -4.53
C GLN A 37 -21.95 3.37 -4.60
N ARG A 38 -21.22 3.93 -5.56
CA ARG A 38 -21.00 5.39 -5.67
C ARG A 38 -22.30 6.19 -5.69
N GLY A 39 -23.31 5.73 -6.43
CA GLY A 39 -24.62 6.40 -6.53
C GLY A 39 -25.34 6.50 -5.18
N PRO A 40 -25.58 5.37 -4.47
CA PRO A 40 -26.11 5.38 -3.11
C PRO A 40 -25.29 6.23 -2.12
N TYR A 41 -23.96 6.17 -2.18
CA TYR A 41 -23.08 6.99 -1.34
C TYR A 41 -23.25 8.49 -1.61
N GLU A 42 -23.32 8.91 -2.88
CA GLU A 42 -23.57 10.30 -3.24
C GLU A 42 -24.94 10.77 -2.72
N ARG A 43 -25.97 9.93 -2.88
CA ARG A 43 -27.31 10.22 -2.35
C ARG A 43 -27.29 10.37 -0.82
N LEU A 44 -26.57 9.49 -0.12
CA LEU A 44 -26.41 9.57 1.33
C LEU A 44 -25.73 10.89 1.73
N LEU A 45 -24.62 11.26 1.06
CA LEU A 45 -23.92 12.53 1.31
C LEU A 45 -24.83 13.75 1.12
N ARG A 46 -25.64 13.75 0.05
CA ARG A 46 -26.61 14.84 -0.18
C ARG A 46 -27.67 14.92 0.91
N ILE A 47 -28.21 13.78 1.34
CA ILE A 47 -29.20 13.73 2.43
C ILE A 47 -28.56 14.21 3.74
N THR A 48 -27.39 13.69 4.10
CA THR A 48 -26.66 14.08 5.31
C THR A 48 -26.40 15.58 5.31
N ASN A 49 -25.97 16.17 4.20
CA ASN A 49 -25.77 17.62 4.08
C ASN A 49 -27.10 18.40 4.22
N ALA A 50 -28.20 17.89 3.66
CA ALA A 50 -29.49 18.57 3.70
C ALA A 50 -30.20 18.46 5.06
N THR A 51 -29.99 17.40 5.84
CA THR A 51 -30.68 17.20 7.13
C THR A 51 -29.76 17.40 8.33
N LEU A 52 -28.66 16.65 8.40
CA LEU A 52 -27.77 16.63 9.55
C LEU A 52 -26.98 17.95 9.69
N TRP A 53 -26.59 18.54 8.55
CA TRP A 53 -25.82 19.78 8.54
C TRP A 53 -26.72 21.03 8.61
N MET A 54 -28.05 20.85 8.55
CA MET A 54 -29.00 21.96 8.68
C MET A 54 -29.15 22.44 10.14
N GLU A 55 -28.96 21.55 11.13
CA GLU A 55 -28.82 21.98 12.54
C GLU A 55 -27.51 22.73 12.82
N SER A 56 -26.50 22.57 11.94
CA SER A 56 -25.24 23.30 12.03
C SER A 56 -25.36 24.79 11.67
N PHE A 57 -26.52 25.29 11.21
CA PHE A 57 -26.71 26.72 10.96
C PHE A 57 -26.82 27.55 12.25
N THR A 58 -27.08 26.91 13.39
CA THR A 58 -26.95 27.53 14.73
C THR A 58 -25.48 27.76 15.09
N ASP A 59 -25.14 28.84 15.80
CA ASP A 59 -23.74 29.14 16.13
C ASP A 59 -23.05 28.03 16.95
N HIS A 60 -23.80 27.34 17.81
CA HIS A 60 -23.30 26.17 18.53
C HIS A 60 -23.01 24.99 17.59
N GLY A 61 -23.92 24.70 16.65
CA GLY A 61 -23.75 23.64 15.67
C GLY A 61 -22.56 23.87 14.74
N LYS A 62 -22.28 25.12 14.34
CA LYS A 62 -21.08 25.47 13.55
C LYS A 62 -19.78 25.13 14.27
N ILE A 63 -19.71 25.44 15.57
CA ILE A 63 -18.51 25.20 16.38
C ILE A 63 -18.26 23.70 16.53
N VAL A 64 -19.31 22.92 16.83
CA VAL A 64 -19.21 21.46 16.95
C VAL A 64 -18.80 20.81 15.62
N LEU A 65 -19.44 21.21 14.51
CA LEU A 65 -19.13 20.69 13.19
C LEU A 65 -17.69 20.99 12.77
N LYS A 66 -17.20 22.21 13.03
CA LYS A 66 -15.82 22.61 12.75
C LYS A 66 -14.81 21.78 13.53
N ASN A 67 -15.08 21.49 14.80
CA ASN A 67 -14.23 20.63 15.62
C ASN A 67 -14.21 19.19 15.10
N CYS A 68 -15.37 18.66 14.71
CA CYS A 68 -15.47 17.33 14.10
C CYS A 68 -14.70 17.25 12.77
N GLU A 69 -14.81 18.29 11.93
CA GLU A 69 -14.07 18.38 10.67
C GLU A 69 -12.55 18.40 10.92
N GLN A 70 -12.08 19.15 11.92
CA GLN A 70 -10.67 19.18 12.30
C GLN A 70 -10.18 17.82 12.79
N GLN A 71 -10.95 17.14 13.64
CA GLN A 71 -10.62 15.80 14.11
C GLN A 71 -10.59 14.78 12.97
N ALA A 72 -11.59 14.80 12.09
CA ALA A 72 -11.65 13.92 10.92
C ALA A 72 -10.44 14.14 9.99
N LYS A 73 -10.08 15.41 9.73
CA LYS A 73 -8.87 15.75 8.96
C LYS A 73 -7.60 15.22 9.63
N LEU A 74 -7.47 15.37 10.95
CA LEU A 74 -6.32 14.84 11.69
C LEU A 74 -6.22 13.32 11.55
N PHE A 75 -7.32 12.59 11.72
CA PHE A 75 -7.35 11.13 11.54
C PHE A 75 -6.97 10.72 10.12
N LEU A 76 -7.46 11.43 9.10
CA LEU A 76 -7.10 11.17 7.71
C LEU A 76 -5.60 11.36 7.48
N PHE A 77 -5.01 12.44 7.99
CA PHE A 77 -3.57 12.68 7.86
C PHE A 77 -2.74 11.58 8.55
N ILE A 78 -3.11 11.19 9.77
CA ILE A 78 -2.43 10.11 10.48
C ILE A 78 -2.50 8.81 9.68
N PHE A 79 -3.68 8.45 9.17
CA PHE A 79 -3.87 7.23 8.39
C PHE A 79 -3.03 7.24 7.09
N VAL A 80 -2.99 8.37 6.40
CA VAL A 80 -2.16 8.56 5.20
C VAL A 80 -0.68 8.42 5.54
N ILE A 81 -0.20 9.07 6.60
CA ILE A 81 1.21 8.99 7.03
C ILE A 81 1.57 7.55 7.41
N LEU A 82 0.73 6.85 8.16
CA LEU A 82 0.95 5.45 8.51
C LEU A 82 0.98 4.55 7.27
N GLY A 83 0.11 4.80 6.29
CA GLY A 83 0.12 4.10 5.01
C GLY A 83 1.45 4.30 4.27
N HIS A 84 1.92 5.54 4.15
CA HIS A 84 3.19 5.85 3.49
C HIS A 84 4.40 5.29 4.27
N ALA A 85 4.39 5.38 5.60
CA ALA A 85 5.46 4.84 6.45
C ALA A 85 5.54 3.31 6.33
N SER A 86 4.39 2.63 6.27
CA SER A 86 4.33 1.18 6.05
C SER A 86 4.87 0.81 4.66
N GLY A 87 4.47 1.55 3.62
CA GLY A 87 4.98 1.35 2.26
C GLY A 87 6.48 1.62 2.14
N ALA A 88 6.98 2.68 2.77
CA ALA A 88 8.39 3.00 2.83
C ALA A 88 9.18 1.91 3.57
N GLY A 89 8.68 1.42 4.70
CA GLY A 89 9.29 0.31 5.44
C GLY A 89 9.48 -0.93 4.57
N TRP A 90 8.44 -1.31 3.82
CA TRP A 90 8.50 -2.41 2.84
C TRP A 90 9.57 -2.22 1.75
N ILE A 91 9.82 -0.99 1.31
CA ILE A 91 10.84 -0.69 0.28
C ILE A 91 12.25 -0.65 0.88
N PHE A 92 12.41 -0.07 2.09
CA PHE A 92 13.72 0.12 2.71
C PHE A 92 14.26 -1.13 3.40
N GLU A 93 13.40 -2.02 3.90
CA GLU A 93 13.81 -3.28 4.53
C GLU A 93 14.79 -4.11 3.68
N PRO A 94 14.53 -4.44 2.40
CA PRO A 94 15.48 -5.19 1.57
C PRO A 94 16.77 -4.40 1.29
N LEU A 95 16.70 -3.08 1.14
CA LEU A 95 17.88 -2.23 0.91
C LEU A 95 18.84 -2.24 2.11
N ILE A 96 18.29 -2.13 3.32
CA ILE A 96 19.07 -2.16 4.57
C ILE A 96 19.67 -3.56 4.78
N LEU A 97 18.91 -4.62 4.50
CA LEU A 97 19.40 -6.00 4.59
C LEU A 97 20.54 -6.26 3.60
N ASN A 98 20.42 -5.79 2.36
CA ASN A 98 21.47 -5.90 1.34
C ASN A 98 22.73 -5.11 1.71
N MET A 99 22.59 -3.88 2.26
CA MET A 99 23.72 -3.08 2.74
C MET A 99 24.42 -3.75 3.93
N LYS A 100 23.66 -4.33 4.86
CA LYS A 100 24.20 -4.95 6.08
C LYS A 100 24.91 -6.28 5.81
N ALA A 101 24.43 -7.05 4.83
CA ALA A 101 24.99 -8.36 4.49
C ALA A 101 26.21 -8.30 3.55
N ASN A 102 26.56 -7.13 2.99
CA ASN A 102 27.61 -6.98 1.97
C ASN A 102 27.46 -7.98 0.81
N SER A 103 26.20 -8.25 0.42
CA SER A 103 25.80 -9.24 -0.59
C SER A 103 26.34 -8.84 -1.97
N SER A 104 27.58 -9.22 -2.23
CA SER A 104 28.28 -8.98 -3.49
C SER A 104 27.92 -10.03 -4.53
N ALA A 105 27.44 -11.20 -4.10
CA ALA A 105 26.99 -12.29 -4.95
C ALA A 105 25.52 -12.12 -5.38
N PRO A 106 25.15 -12.47 -6.62
CA PRO A 106 23.78 -12.37 -7.14
C PRO A 106 22.75 -13.09 -6.26
N ASP A 107 23.07 -14.28 -5.76
CA ASP A 107 22.11 -15.12 -5.03
C ASP A 107 21.74 -14.61 -3.61
N ASP A 108 22.46 -13.60 -3.09
CA ASP A 108 22.27 -13.04 -1.74
C ASP A 108 21.55 -11.67 -1.74
N ARG A 109 21.07 -11.18 -2.90
CA ARG A 109 20.39 -9.88 -3.01
C ARG A 109 18.88 -10.03 -2.82
N HIS A 110 18.32 -9.35 -1.84
CA HIS A 110 16.88 -9.29 -1.58
C HIS A 110 16.23 -8.16 -2.39
N LEU A 111 15.21 -8.47 -3.19
CA LEU A 111 14.37 -7.48 -3.87
C LEU A 111 13.14 -7.13 -3.01
N PRO A 112 12.58 -5.91 -3.12
CA PRO A 112 11.31 -5.55 -2.45
C PRO A 112 10.12 -6.40 -2.88
N THR A 113 10.17 -6.94 -4.10
CA THR A 113 9.21 -7.90 -4.63
C THR A 113 10.03 -9.05 -5.22
N GLU A 114 9.83 -10.29 -4.76
CA GLU A 114 10.38 -11.45 -5.47
C GLU A 114 9.66 -11.59 -6.81
N VAL A 115 10.23 -11.02 -7.86
CA VAL A 115 9.69 -11.11 -9.22
C VAL A 115 9.93 -12.54 -9.70
N ILE A 116 8.89 -13.39 -9.66
CA ILE A 116 8.91 -14.73 -10.28
C ILE A 116 8.82 -14.54 -11.80
N VAL A 117 9.90 -14.07 -12.41
CA VAL A 117 10.05 -14.01 -13.85
C VAL A 117 11.46 -14.53 -14.13
N GLY A 118 11.55 -15.60 -14.92
CA GLY A 118 12.75 -16.43 -15.14
C GLY A 118 13.91 -15.75 -15.88
N VAL A 119 14.22 -14.52 -15.51
CA VAL A 119 15.34 -13.69 -15.96
C VAL A 119 16.36 -13.70 -14.81
N PRO A 120 17.69 -13.71 -15.05
CA PRO A 120 18.67 -13.55 -13.98
C PRO A 120 18.61 -12.11 -13.42
N LEU A 121 17.69 -11.89 -12.48
CA LEU A 121 17.36 -10.58 -11.92
C LEU A 121 18.43 -10.03 -10.98
N PHE A 122 19.30 -10.89 -10.47
CA PHE A 122 20.23 -10.53 -9.40
C PHE A 122 21.65 -10.20 -9.89
N GLU A 123 21.92 -10.35 -11.19
CA GLU A 123 23.18 -9.93 -11.80
C GLU A 123 23.15 -8.42 -12.12
N SER A 124 24.25 -7.72 -11.84
CA SER A 124 24.48 -6.38 -12.41
C SER A 124 24.71 -6.56 -13.92
N PRO A 125 24.03 -5.79 -14.79
CA PRO A 125 23.29 -4.55 -14.56
C PRO A 125 21.75 -4.71 -14.43
N ASN A 126 21.22 -5.93 -14.57
CA ASN A 126 19.78 -6.19 -14.64
C ASN A 126 19.05 -5.83 -13.34
N TYR A 127 19.70 -6.05 -12.19
CA TYR A 127 19.15 -5.70 -10.88
C TYR A 127 18.78 -4.21 -10.77
N GLU A 128 19.68 -3.33 -11.22
CA GLU A 128 19.49 -1.87 -11.09
C GLU A 128 18.39 -1.37 -12.01
N ILE A 129 18.32 -1.92 -13.23
CA ILE A 129 17.28 -1.58 -14.22
C ILE A 129 15.91 -2.01 -13.72
N ILE A 130 15.78 -3.21 -13.17
CA ILE A 130 14.49 -3.74 -12.70
C ILE A 130 14.06 -3.05 -11.42
N PHE A 131 14.98 -2.74 -10.53
CA PHE A 131 14.70 -1.92 -9.35
C PHE A 131 14.20 -0.52 -9.75
N ALA A 132 14.86 0.13 -10.72
CA ALA A 132 14.42 1.43 -11.23
C ALA A 132 13.04 1.34 -11.90
N ILE A 133 12.79 0.30 -12.70
CA ILE A 133 11.49 0.08 -13.35
C ILE A 133 10.38 -0.16 -12.31
N ASP A 134 10.61 -0.98 -11.27
CA ASP A 134 9.60 -1.27 -10.26
C ASP A 134 9.23 0.00 -9.46
N VAL A 135 10.24 0.80 -9.08
CA VAL A 135 10.02 2.10 -8.42
C VAL A 135 9.30 3.09 -9.35
N SER A 136 9.70 3.17 -10.63
CA SER A 136 9.08 4.09 -11.60
C SER A 136 7.66 3.67 -12.00
N LEU A 137 7.36 2.37 -12.14
CA LEU A 137 5.99 1.89 -12.39
C LEU A 137 5.08 2.17 -11.20
N LYS A 138 5.58 2.02 -9.97
CA LYS A 138 4.85 2.37 -8.75
C LYS A 138 4.52 3.87 -8.73
N SER A 139 5.52 4.71 -9.01
CA SER A 139 5.40 6.17 -9.13
C SER A 139 4.46 6.60 -10.26
N SER A 140 4.55 5.97 -11.43
CA SER A 140 3.69 6.25 -12.59
C SER A 140 2.23 5.82 -12.35
N SER A 141 1.98 4.80 -11.52
CA SER A 141 0.62 4.43 -11.07
C SER A 141 0.01 5.47 -10.12
N GLU A 142 0.84 6.28 -9.48
CA GLU A 142 0.43 7.41 -8.64
C GLU A 142 0.15 8.66 -9.47
N ASP A 143 0.93 8.88 -10.54
CA ASP A 143 0.77 10.04 -11.41
C ASP A 143 -0.38 9.88 -12.42
N SER A 144 -0.59 8.66 -12.96
CA SER A 144 -1.76 8.36 -13.79
C SER A 144 -3.09 8.49 -13.04
N ARG A 145 -3.08 8.47 -11.69
CA ARG A 145 -4.26 8.76 -10.86
C ARG A 145 -4.52 10.25 -10.66
N ARG A 146 -3.54 11.13 -10.90
CA ARG A 146 -3.73 12.59 -10.86
C ARG A 146 -4.30 13.17 -12.14
N PHE A 147 -4.07 12.55 -13.30
CA PHE A 147 -4.52 13.05 -14.60
C PHE A 147 -5.94 12.63 -15.02
N THR A 148 -6.57 11.71 -14.31
CA THR A 148 -7.98 11.31 -14.51
C THR A 148 -8.97 11.98 -13.54
N GLN A 149 -8.54 13.05 -12.85
CA GLN A 149 -9.44 13.91 -12.07
C GLN A 149 -9.66 15.26 -12.74
#